data_AF-S4PJQ8-F1
#
_entry.id   AF-S4PJQ8-F1
#
_cell.length_a   1.000
_cell.length_b   1.000
_cell.length_c   1.000
_cell.angle_alpha   90.00
_cell.angle_beta   90.00
_cell.angle_gamma   90.00
#
_symmetry.space_group_name_H-M   'P 1'
#
loop_
_entity.id
_entity.type
_entity.pdbx_description
1 polymer ?
#
loop_
_entity_poly.entity_id
_entity_poly.type
_entity_poly.pdbx_seq_one_letter_code
_entity_poly.pdbx_strand_id
1 'polypeptide(L)'
;MPLGPGECARVNTGAPLPLGADCVVQVEDTKLIKASDDHRTELEIEILVAPQPHQDVRPIGYDIPVGSMLVEKGDVIGAAQIGILAGAGYQSVPIIAYPKVAIMSTGNELQEPSDSILRPSHIRDSNRIMLKALLKEHG
;
A
#
# COMPACT_ATOMS: atom_id res chain seq x y z
N MET A 1 7.45 22.04 24.71
CA MET A 1 6.51 22.53 25.73
C MET A 1 5.12 22.45 25.12
N PRO A 2 4.05 22.13 25.88
CA PRO A 2 2.69 22.19 25.34
C PRO A 2 2.36 23.60 24.88
N LEU A 3 1.53 23.73 23.84
CA LEU A 3 0.98 25.01 23.41
C LEU A 3 0.08 25.60 24.50
N GLY A 4 0.28 26.88 24.80
CA GLY A 4 -0.57 27.65 25.68
C GLY A 4 -1.74 28.33 24.95
N PRO A 5 -2.68 28.95 25.70
CA PRO A 5 -3.75 29.76 25.11
C PRO A 5 -3.19 30.89 24.24
N GLY A 6 -3.70 30.99 23.00
CA GLY A 6 -3.24 31.99 22.01
C GLY A 6 -1.96 31.61 21.26
N GLU A 7 -1.38 30.44 21.53
CA GLU A 7 -0.22 29.92 20.80
C GLU A 7 -0.65 28.90 19.74
N CYS A 8 0.13 28.82 18.67
CA CYS A 8 -0.01 27.81 17.63
C CYS A 8 1.37 27.32 17.16
N ALA A 9 1.41 26.18 16.49
CA ALA A 9 2.62 25.73 15.80
C ALA A 9 2.29 25.37 14.35
N ARG A 10 3.22 25.68 13.44
CA ARG A 10 3.13 25.24 12.05
C ARG A 10 3.29 23.72 12.00
N VAL A 11 2.35 23.06 11.36
CA VAL A 11 2.39 21.62 11.09
C VAL A 11 2.22 21.39 9.58
N ASN A 12 2.90 20.37 9.06
CA ASN A 12 2.68 19.90 7.71
C ASN A 12 1.77 18.67 7.73
N THR A 13 1.15 18.35 6.61
CA THR A 13 0.33 17.14 6.47
C THR A 13 1.09 15.89 6.91
N GLY A 14 0.48 15.11 7.81
CA GLY A 14 1.06 13.89 8.38
C GLY A 14 2.02 14.12 9.55
N ALA A 15 2.31 15.36 9.94
CA ALA A 15 3.09 15.64 11.14
C ALA A 15 2.27 15.35 12.42
N PRO A 16 2.92 14.91 13.51
CA PRO A 16 2.26 14.78 14.80
C PRO A 16 1.73 16.13 15.29
N LEU A 17 0.55 16.11 15.91
CA LEU A 17 -0.02 17.31 16.54
C LEU A 17 0.79 17.66 17.80
N PRO A 18 1.16 18.94 18.01
CA PRO A 18 1.81 19.37 19.23
C PRO A 18 0.89 19.18 20.45
N LEU A 19 1.49 18.87 21.59
CA LEU A 19 0.76 18.79 22.86
C LEU A 19 0.06 20.13 23.15
N GLY A 20 -1.21 20.08 23.54
CA GLY A 20 -2.03 21.25 23.84
C GLY A 20 -2.92 21.74 22.70
N ALA A 21 -2.69 21.29 21.46
CA ALA A 21 -3.62 21.49 20.34
C ALA A 21 -4.59 20.32 20.20
N ASP A 22 -5.79 20.59 19.69
CA ASP A 22 -6.84 19.60 19.41
C ASP A 22 -7.39 19.67 17.97
N CYS A 23 -6.92 20.63 17.16
CA CYS A 23 -7.35 20.91 15.79
C CYS A 23 -6.19 21.43 14.93
N VAL A 24 -6.37 21.42 13.62
CA VAL A 24 -5.47 22.07 12.64
C VAL A 24 -6.28 23.07 11.82
N VAL A 25 -5.72 24.25 11.54
CA VAL A 25 -6.28 25.22 10.59
C VAL A 25 -5.46 25.14 9.31
N GLN A 26 -6.13 25.00 8.17
CA GLN A 26 -5.47 24.95 6.87
C GLN A 26 -4.80 26.30 6.57
N VAL A 27 -3.68 26.30 5.86
CA VAL A 27 -2.90 27.53 5.63
C VAL A 27 -3.71 28.59 4.86
N GLU A 28 -4.66 28.14 4.03
CA GLU A 28 -5.62 28.94 3.28
C GLU A 28 -6.56 29.75 4.19
N ASP A 29 -6.85 29.26 5.40
CA ASP A 29 -7.68 29.92 6.42
C ASP A 29 -6.82 30.72 7.42
N THR A 30 -5.56 30.99 7.09
CA THR A 30 -4.65 31.80 7.88
C THR A 30 -4.06 32.95 7.08
N LYS A 31 -3.64 34.00 7.78
CA LYS A 31 -2.92 35.12 7.20
C LYS A 31 -1.70 35.45 8.04
N LEU A 32 -0.53 35.48 7.43
CA LEU A 32 0.71 35.87 8.10
C LEU A 32 0.67 37.37 8.46
N ILE A 33 0.82 37.68 9.75
CA ILE A 33 0.81 39.04 10.28
C ILE A 33 2.24 39.53 10.52
N LYS A 34 3.09 38.65 11.06
CA LYS A 34 4.47 38.99 11.40
C LYS A 34 5.42 37.84 11.12
N ALA A 35 6.56 38.14 10.55
CA ALA A 35 7.68 37.23 10.36
C ALA A 35 8.96 37.83 10.97
N SER A 36 9.99 37.00 11.13
CA SER A 36 11.34 37.45 11.46
C SER A 36 11.92 38.36 10.36
N ASP A 37 12.93 39.16 10.70
CA ASP A 37 13.56 40.11 9.78
C ASP A 37 14.18 39.43 8.53
N ASP A 38 14.57 38.16 8.65
CA ASP A 38 15.09 37.34 7.55
C ASP A 38 13.98 36.57 6.78
N HIS A 39 12.72 36.77 7.16
CA HIS A 39 11.52 36.09 6.63
C HIS A 39 11.56 34.55 6.68
N ARG A 40 12.40 33.96 7.54
CA ARG A 40 12.51 32.50 7.68
C ARG A 40 11.57 31.91 8.72
N THR A 41 11.09 32.74 9.65
CA THR A 41 10.26 32.30 10.77
C THR A 41 8.97 33.10 10.79
N GLU A 42 7.84 32.41 10.79
CA GLU A 42 6.54 33.02 11.05
C GLU A 42 6.38 33.23 12.56
N LEU A 43 6.07 34.46 12.95
CA LEU A 43 5.99 34.85 14.36
C LEU A 43 4.54 35.03 14.82
N GLU A 44 3.66 35.48 13.93
CA GLU A 44 2.26 35.77 14.24
C GLU A 44 1.38 35.56 13.03
N ILE A 45 0.25 34.87 13.23
CA ILE A 45 -0.77 34.63 12.22
C ILE A 45 -2.13 35.11 12.72
N GLU A 46 -2.98 35.49 11.77
CA GLU A 46 -4.42 35.70 11.98
C GLU A 46 -5.15 34.46 11.46
N ILE A 47 -6.02 33.89 12.29
CA ILE A 47 -6.92 32.80 11.92
C ILE A 47 -8.21 33.44 11.36
N LEU A 48 -8.49 33.19 10.09
CA LEU A 48 -9.59 33.83 9.36
C LEU A 48 -10.95 33.18 9.66
N VAL A 49 -10.94 31.89 10.00
CA VAL A 49 -12.13 31.08 10.27
C VAL A 49 -11.97 30.39 11.63
N ALA A 50 -12.97 30.53 12.49
CA ALA A 50 -12.93 29.90 13.81
C ALA A 50 -12.84 28.36 13.70
N PRO A 51 -11.80 27.72 14.26
CA PRO A 51 -11.63 26.28 14.17
C PRO A 51 -12.69 25.53 14.96
N GLN A 52 -13.06 24.35 14.47
CA GLN A 52 -13.87 23.38 15.21
C GLN A 52 -12.97 22.37 15.95
N PRO A 53 -13.38 21.88 17.13
CA PRO A 53 -12.67 20.80 17.81
C PRO A 53 -12.45 19.60 16.88
N HIS A 54 -11.23 19.04 16.89
CA HIS A 54 -10.84 17.85 16.11
C HIS A 54 -10.85 17.98 14.58
N GLN A 55 -11.07 19.18 14.03
CA GLN A 55 -10.98 19.37 12.58
C GLN A 55 -9.56 19.05 12.08
N ASP A 56 -9.48 18.38 10.93
CA ASP A 56 -8.23 18.02 10.25
C ASP A 56 -7.21 17.25 11.12
N VAL A 57 -7.69 16.56 12.17
CA VAL A 57 -6.88 15.71 13.04
C VAL A 57 -7.29 14.25 12.85
N ARG A 58 -6.29 13.38 12.63
CA ARG A 58 -6.48 11.93 12.68
C ARG A 58 -5.98 11.41 14.04
N PRO A 59 -6.86 11.03 14.97
CA PRO A 59 -6.43 10.49 16.25
C PRO A 59 -5.68 9.16 16.09
N ILE A 60 -4.98 8.75 17.15
CA ILE A 60 -4.28 7.47 17.17
C ILE A 60 -5.29 6.33 16.91
N GLY A 61 -4.99 5.48 15.93
CA GLY A 61 -5.86 4.37 15.54
C GLY A 61 -7.04 4.77 14.64
N TYR A 62 -7.08 5.99 14.09
CA TYR A 62 -8.15 6.46 13.21
C TYR A 62 -8.33 5.56 11.97
N ASP A 63 -7.24 5.24 11.27
CA ASP A 63 -7.32 4.40 10.07
C ASP A 63 -7.43 2.91 10.43
N ILE A 64 -6.56 2.42 11.33
CA ILE A 64 -6.51 1.02 11.75
C ILE A 64 -6.18 0.96 13.25
N PRO A 65 -7.14 0.60 14.11
CA PRO A 65 -6.90 0.35 15.53
C PRO A 65 -5.99 -0.85 15.78
N VAL A 66 -5.25 -0.81 16.88
CA VAL A 66 -4.46 -1.98 17.34
C VAL A 66 -5.38 -3.17 17.57
N GLY A 67 -4.98 -4.34 17.06
CA GLY A 67 -5.75 -5.57 17.16
C GLY A 67 -6.76 -5.80 16.04
N SER A 68 -6.88 -4.87 15.08
CA SER A 68 -7.72 -5.07 13.90
C SER A 68 -7.21 -6.20 13.01
N MET A 69 -8.12 -6.97 12.43
CA MET A 69 -7.80 -7.97 11.42
C MET A 69 -7.53 -7.27 10.08
N LEU A 70 -6.31 -7.42 9.55
CA LEU A 70 -5.90 -6.77 8.29
C LEU A 70 -6.29 -7.58 7.05
N VAL A 71 -6.19 -8.90 7.16
CA VAL A 71 -6.54 -9.88 6.13
C VAL A 71 -7.10 -11.12 6.82
N GLU A 72 -8.10 -11.76 6.21
CA GLU A 72 -8.68 -12.99 6.70
C GLU A 72 -8.02 -14.22 6.08
N LYS A 73 -8.07 -15.35 6.79
CA LYS A 73 -7.60 -16.62 6.23
C LYS A 73 -8.43 -16.98 5.00
N GLY A 74 -7.74 -17.13 3.86
CA GLY A 74 -8.38 -17.46 2.59
C GLY A 74 -8.44 -16.27 1.62
N ASP A 75 -8.11 -15.07 2.09
CA ASP A 75 -7.96 -13.91 1.22
C ASP A 75 -6.88 -14.13 0.17
N VAL A 76 -7.18 -13.70 -1.05
CA VAL A 76 -6.19 -13.59 -2.12
C VAL A 76 -5.38 -12.33 -1.88
N ILE A 77 -4.06 -12.50 -1.70
CA ILE A 77 -3.15 -11.38 -1.45
C ILE A 77 -2.85 -10.65 -2.76
N GLY A 78 -3.52 -9.52 -2.98
CA GLY A 78 -3.27 -8.59 -4.07
C GLY A 78 -2.46 -7.36 -3.63
N ALA A 79 -2.33 -6.37 -4.52
CA ALA A 79 -1.56 -5.15 -4.24
C ALA A 79 -2.03 -4.38 -3.00
N ALA A 80 -3.35 -4.31 -2.77
CA ALA A 80 -3.91 -3.64 -1.60
C ALA A 80 -3.55 -4.36 -0.29
N GLN A 81 -3.68 -5.69 -0.27
CA GLN A 81 -3.31 -6.53 0.88
C GLN A 81 -1.81 -6.42 1.18
N ILE A 82 -0.98 -6.40 0.14
CA ILE A 82 0.47 -6.18 0.30
C ILE A 82 0.74 -4.81 0.94
N GLY A 83 0.07 -3.76 0.46
CA GLY A 83 0.22 -2.40 0.98
C GLY A 83 -0.15 -2.28 2.46
N ILE A 84 -1.30 -2.82 2.86
CA ILE A 84 -1.75 -2.74 4.26
C ILE A 84 -0.88 -3.59 5.20
N LEU A 85 -0.45 -4.79 4.76
CA LEU A 85 0.46 -5.64 5.53
C LEU A 85 1.83 -4.97 5.72
N ALA A 86 2.38 -4.39 4.65
CA ALA A 86 3.64 -3.66 4.70
C ALA A 86 3.54 -2.42 5.59
N GLY A 87 2.44 -1.65 5.47
CA GLY A 87 2.16 -0.49 6.32
C GLY A 87 2.04 -0.84 7.81
N ALA A 88 1.56 -2.04 8.11
CA ALA A 88 1.52 -2.59 9.47
C ALA A 88 2.85 -3.25 9.93
N GLY A 89 3.89 -3.24 9.10
CA GLY A 89 5.23 -3.74 9.44
C GLY A 89 5.44 -5.24 9.22
N TYR A 90 4.50 -5.95 8.57
CA TYR A 90 4.68 -7.37 8.24
C TYR A 90 5.57 -7.54 7.01
N GLN A 91 6.71 -8.24 7.18
CA GLN A 91 7.65 -8.54 6.08
C GLN A 91 7.36 -9.88 5.39
N SER A 92 6.68 -10.80 6.09
CA SER A 92 6.25 -12.08 5.54
C SER A 92 4.97 -12.52 6.24
N VAL A 93 4.14 -13.27 5.51
CA VAL A 93 2.90 -13.84 6.03
C VAL A 93 2.79 -15.30 5.61
N PRO A 94 2.18 -16.18 6.42
CA PRO A 94 1.93 -17.54 6.03
C PRO A 94 0.91 -17.57 4.88
N ILE A 95 1.24 -18.31 3.81
CA ILE A 95 0.37 -18.51 2.65
C ILE A 95 0.11 -20.00 2.42
N ILE A 96 -0.98 -20.29 1.69
CA ILE A 96 -1.22 -21.63 1.17
C ILE A 96 -0.31 -21.81 -0.05
N ALA A 97 0.51 -22.85 -0.06
CA ALA A 97 1.38 -23.15 -1.19
C ALA A 97 0.56 -23.52 -2.44
N TYR A 98 1.02 -23.08 -3.61
CA TYR A 98 0.44 -23.50 -4.88
C TYR A 98 0.47 -25.02 -5.05
N PRO A 99 -0.55 -25.61 -5.71
CA PRO A 99 -0.55 -27.03 -6.02
C PRO A 99 0.62 -27.38 -6.94
N LYS A 100 1.24 -28.54 -6.71
CA LYS A 100 2.27 -29.08 -7.60
C LYS A 100 1.60 -29.92 -8.68
N VAL A 101 1.80 -29.55 -9.94
CA VAL A 101 1.16 -30.20 -11.09
C VAL A 101 2.21 -30.85 -12.01
N ALA A 102 2.01 -32.13 -12.33
CA ALA A 102 2.81 -32.86 -13.33
C ALA A 102 2.03 -32.96 -14.65
N ILE A 103 2.70 -32.72 -15.78
CA ILE A 103 2.11 -32.83 -17.12
C ILE A 103 2.92 -33.85 -17.94
N MET A 104 2.23 -34.81 -18.53
CA MET A 104 2.79 -35.74 -19.51
C MET A 104 1.93 -35.75 -20.78
N SER A 105 2.59 -35.96 -21.92
CA SER A 105 1.92 -36.30 -23.17
C SER A 105 2.14 -37.77 -23.46
N THR A 106 1.16 -38.40 -24.09
CA THR A 106 1.18 -39.81 -24.46
C THR A 106 0.76 -39.95 -25.90
N GLY A 107 1.53 -40.69 -26.69
CA GLY A 107 1.28 -40.89 -28.11
C GLY A 107 2.57 -41.30 -28.81
N ASN A 108 2.51 -42.36 -29.61
CA ASN A 108 3.68 -42.83 -30.37
C ASN A 108 4.01 -41.89 -31.54
N GLU A 109 3.03 -41.09 -31.96
CA GLU A 109 3.13 -40.06 -32.99
C GLU A 109 3.78 -38.77 -32.51
N LEU A 110 3.98 -38.60 -31.19
CA LEU A 110 4.47 -37.36 -30.62
C LEU A 110 5.99 -37.28 -30.65
N GLN A 111 6.51 -36.14 -31.08
CA GLN A 111 7.90 -35.74 -30.98
C GLN A 111 8.09 -34.50 -30.12
N GLU A 112 9.30 -34.34 -29.59
CA GLU A 112 9.65 -33.17 -28.80
C GLU A 112 9.63 -31.90 -29.67
N PRO A 113 9.11 -30.76 -29.17
CA PRO A 113 9.07 -29.52 -29.94
C PRO A 113 10.46 -29.02 -30.38
N SER A 114 11.50 -29.38 -29.62
CA SER A 114 12.90 -29.05 -29.93
C SER A 114 13.49 -29.85 -31.09
N ASP A 115 12.82 -30.91 -31.55
CA ASP A 115 13.29 -31.69 -32.70
C ASP A 115 13.23 -30.84 -33.97
N SER A 116 14.38 -30.66 -34.61
CA SER A 116 14.51 -29.84 -35.81
C SER A 116 13.79 -30.45 -37.03
N ILE A 117 13.70 -31.78 -37.09
CA ILE A 117 13.11 -32.53 -38.20
C ILE A 117 12.05 -33.51 -37.67
N LEU A 118 10.88 -33.53 -38.31
CA LEU A 118 9.83 -34.50 -38.03
C LEU A 118 10.10 -35.83 -38.74
N ARG A 119 9.86 -36.92 -38.02
CA ARG A 119 9.78 -38.27 -38.56
C ARG A 119 8.50 -38.40 -39.39
N PRO A 120 8.45 -39.29 -40.39
CA PRO A 120 7.22 -39.60 -41.10
C PRO A 120 6.08 -39.95 -40.13
N SER A 121 4.90 -39.37 -40.37
CA SER A 121 3.68 -39.58 -39.57
C SER A 121 3.75 -39.13 -38.10
N HIS A 122 4.73 -38.30 -37.73
CA HIS A 122 4.82 -37.71 -36.39
C HIS A 122 4.45 -36.23 -36.38
N ILE A 123 3.99 -35.76 -35.22
CA ILE A 123 3.67 -34.36 -34.93
C ILE A 123 4.38 -33.91 -33.66
N ARG A 124 4.57 -32.60 -33.49
CA ARG A 124 5.18 -32.04 -32.26
C ARG A 124 4.17 -32.01 -31.13
N ASP A 125 4.62 -32.34 -29.93
CA ASP A 125 3.84 -32.21 -28.69
C ASP A 125 3.62 -30.73 -28.31
N SER A 126 2.55 -30.13 -28.84
CA SER A 126 2.15 -28.76 -28.53
C SER A 126 1.39 -28.65 -27.20
N ASN A 127 0.59 -29.66 -26.86
CA ASN A 127 -0.31 -29.62 -25.70
C ASN A 127 0.46 -29.50 -24.38
N ARG A 128 1.54 -30.27 -24.18
CA ARG A 128 2.32 -30.17 -22.95
C ARG A 128 2.94 -28.78 -22.77
N ILE A 129 3.38 -28.13 -23.85
CA ILE A 129 3.93 -26.77 -23.79
C ILE A 129 2.83 -25.75 -23.48
N MET A 130 1.70 -25.83 -24.17
CA MET A 130 0.55 -24.97 -23.94
C MET A 130 0.03 -25.07 -22.50
N LEU A 131 -0.18 -26.29 -21.98
CA LEU A 131 -0.65 -26.51 -20.61
C LEU A 131 0.36 -26.02 -19.56
N LYS A 132 1.66 -26.19 -19.80
CA LYS A 132 2.71 -25.61 -18.94
C LYS A 132 2.67 -24.08 -18.93
N ALA A 133 2.40 -23.45 -20.06
CA ALA A 133 2.28 -21.99 -20.14
C ALA A 133 1.04 -21.49 -19.40
N LEU A 134 -0.12 -22.11 -19.63
CA LEU A 134 -1.37 -21.76 -18.93
C LEU A 134 -1.27 -21.88 -17.40
N LEU A 135 -0.62 -22.95 -16.91
CA LEU A 135 -0.38 -23.10 -15.46
C LEU A 135 0.56 -22.04 -14.89
N LYS A 136 1.49 -21.48 -15.68
CA LYS A 136 2.34 -20.38 -15.24
C LYS A 136 1.61 -19.05 -15.24
N GLU A 137 0.66 -18.86 -16.14
CA GLU A 137 -0.16 -17.65 -16.24
C GLU A 137 -1.16 -17.55 -15.09
N HIS A 138 -1.72 -18.68 -14.67
CA HIS A 138 -2.72 -18.77 -13.59
C HIS A 138 -2.19 -19.39 -12.29
N GLY A 139 -0.86 -19.51 -12.17
CA GLY A 139 -0.17 -19.91 -10.95
C GLY A 139 -0.09 -18.74 -10.00
#